data_AF-A0A6A2ZMV0-F1
#
_entry.id   AF-A0A6A2ZMV0-F1
#
_cell.length_a   1.000
_cell.length_b   1.000
_cell.length_c   1.000
_cell.angle_alpha   90.00
_cell.angle_beta   90.00
_cell.angle_gamma   90.00
#
_symmetry.space_group_name_H-M   'P 1'
#
loop_
_entity.id
_entity.type
_entity.pdbx_description
1 polymer ?
#
loop_
_entity_poly.entity_id
_entity_poly.type
_entity_poly.pdbx_seq_one_letter_code
_entity_poly.pdbx_strand_id
1 'polypeptide(L)'
;MYTIVNLRLIPWAMPTLLAIGSVAKLELHSSFSYSCVIHLWHDVKTHFDFVRCTEEQRLNVSVNSKEAKWRNCSDQLGLRADMINKCYSTGLGIKVGSSATIRNETVNLNPPHEYVPWVVVNNHALKDDFENFVEYVCDAYQGDPKPEACKTQSSESARPPDEITKNIRPGCYASEFSRT
;
A
#
# COMPACT_ATOMS: atom_id res chain seq x y z
N MET A 1 15.90 -0.82 8.03
CA MET A 1 15.22 -1.78 7.13
C MET A 1 15.43 -1.45 5.65
N TYR A 2 15.23 -0.19 5.21
CA TYR A 2 15.41 0.23 3.80
C TYR A 2 16.78 -0.07 3.16
N THR A 3 17.80 -0.38 3.96
CA THR A 3 19.14 -0.74 3.48
C THR A 3 19.27 -2.19 3.01
N ILE A 4 18.30 -3.06 3.35
CA ILE A 4 18.33 -4.50 3.01
C ILE A 4 17.08 -4.95 2.23
N VAL A 5 16.19 -4.02 1.87
CA VAL A 5 14.97 -4.33 1.11
C VAL A 5 14.95 -3.57 -0.21
N ASN A 6 14.59 -4.26 -1.28
CA ASN A 6 14.18 -3.64 -2.53
C ASN A 6 12.66 -3.62 -2.58
N LEU A 7 12.06 -2.56 -2.05
CA LEU A 7 10.62 -2.46 -1.85
C LEU A 7 9.92 -1.96 -3.11
N ARG A 8 8.81 -2.61 -3.48
CA ARG A 8 8.01 -2.25 -4.65
C ARG A 8 6.52 -2.21 -4.30
N LEU A 9 5.88 -1.07 -4.56
CA LEU A 9 4.43 -0.91 -4.44
C LEU A 9 3.77 -1.04 -5.81
N ILE A 10 2.71 -1.85 -5.88
CA ILE A 10 1.87 -2.00 -7.07
C ILE A 10 0.44 -1.56 -6.72
N PRO A 11 0.07 -0.29 -6.94
CA PRO A 11 -1.29 0.18 -6.73
C PRO A 11 -2.17 -0.37 -7.83
N TRP A 12 -2.82 -1.50 -7.57
CA TRP A 12 -3.68 -2.12 -8.55
C TRP A 12 -4.93 -1.27 -8.78
N ALA A 13 -5.14 -0.89 -10.03
CA ALA A 13 -6.39 -0.31 -10.49
C ALA A 13 -6.95 -1.23 -11.58
N MET A 14 -7.98 -2.01 -11.24
CA MET A 14 -8.73 -2.76 -12.24
C MET A 14 -9.88 -1.88 -12.78
N PRO A 15 -9.80 -1.35 -14.02
CA PRO A 15 -10.83 -0.47 -14.58
C PRO A 15 -12.19 -1.15 -14.78
N THR A 16 -12.29 -2.49 -14.73
CA THR A 16 -13.57 -3.22 -14.78
C THR A 16 -14.41 -3.12 -13.49
N LEU A 17 -13.87 -2.55 -12.41
CA LEU A 17 -14.59 -2.29 -11.15
C LEU A 17 -15.47 -1.02 -11.17
N LEU A 18 -15.65 -0.38 -12.33
CA LEU A 18 -16.55 0.78 -12.49
C LEU A 18 -18.04 0.47 -12.20
N ALA A 19 -18.39 -0.80 -11.98
CA ALA A 19 -19.77 -1.25 -11.77
C ALA A 19 -20.21 -1.46 -10.31
N ILE A 20 -19.36 -1.27 -9.30
CA ILE A 20 -19.73 -1.57 -7.89
C ILE A 20 -19.58 -0.38 -6.91
N GLY A 21 -20.54 0.52 -6.92
CA GLY A 21 -20.81 1.43 -5.79
C GLY A 21 -19.75 2.48 -5.45
N SER A 22 -20.03 3.26 -4.40
CA SER A 22 -19.24 4.44 -3.99
C SER A 22 -17.85 4.10 -3.46
N VAL A 23 -17.69 2.94 -2.82
CA VAL A 23 -16.42 2.49 -2.21
C VAL A 23 -15.42 2.06 -3.29
N ALA A 24 -15.85 1.34 -4.34
CA ALA A 24 -14.94 0.99 -5.44
C ALA A 24 -14.48 2.22 -6.24
N LYS A 25 -15.35 3.24 -6.38
CA LYS A 25 -14.96 4.55 -6.93
C LYS A 25 -13.96 5.28 -6.04
N LEU A 26 -14.01 5.04 -4.73
CA LEU A 26 -13.10 5.61 -3.75
C LEU A 26 -11.68 5.03 -3.90
N GLU A 27 -11.58 3.71 -3.94
CA GLU A 27 -10.32 2.96 -4.06
C GLU A 27 -9.63 3.22 -5.40
N LEU A 28 -10.41 3.30 -6.50
CA LEU A 28 -9.89 3.57 -7.84
C LEU A 28 -9.15 4.93 -7.95
N HIS A 29 -9.70 5.96 -7.32
CA HIS A 29 -9.12 7.31 -7.32
C HIS A 29 -7.77 7.35 -6.58
N SER A 30 -7.66 6.62 -5.46
CA SER A 30 -6.41 6.49 -4.70
C SER A 30 -5.37 5.72 -5.52
N SER A 31 -5.74 4.59 -6.12
CA SER A 31 -4.82 3.79 -6.97
C SER A 31 -4.25 4.60 -8.14
N PHE A 32 -5.05 5.47 -8.77
CA PHE A 32 -4.55 6.35 -9.84
C PHE A 32 -3.60 7.43 -9.33
N SER A 33 -3.89 8.01 -8.16
CA SER A 33 -3.01 9.00 -7.54
C SER A 33 -1.67 8.37 -7.17
N TYR A 34 -1.68 7.17 -6.58
CA TYR A 34 -0.46 6.42 -6.26
C TYR A 34 0.32 6.00 -7.51
N SER A 35 -0.37 5.58 -8.57
CA SER A 35 0.26 5.31 -9.87
C SER A 35 0.96 6.54 -10.44
N CYS A 36 0.34 7.72 -10.30
CA CYS A 36 0.96 8.98 -10.69
C CYS A 36 2.21 9.31 -9.88
N VAL A 37 2.16 9.17 -8.56
CA VAL A 37 3.31 9.46 -7.69
C VAL A 37 4.47 8.50 -7.98
N ILE A 38 4.20 7.19 -8.14
CA ILE A 38 5.24 6.21 -8.50
C ILE A 38 5.85 6.50 -9.88
N HIS A 39 5.04 6.98 -10.83
CA HIS A 39 5.51 7.34 -12.16
C HIS A 39 6.38 8.61 -12.16
N LEU A 40 5.98 9.63 -11.39
CA LEU A 40 6.66 10.93 -11.35
C LEU A 40 7.89 10.92 -10.43
N TRP A 41 7.86 10.12 -9.36
CA TRP A 41 8.93 9.98 -8.38
C TRP A 41 9.30 8.50 -8.21
N HIS A 42 10.34 8.09 -8.94
CA HIS A 42 10.87 6.73 -8.90
C HIS A 42 11.53 6.37 -7.56
N ASP A 43 11.88 7.36 -6.74
CA ASP A 43 12.43 7.13 -5.40
C ASP A 43 11.38 6.45 -4.49
N VAL A 44 11.76 5.28 -3.97
CA VAL A 44 10.87 4.43 -3.17
C VAL A 44 10.43 5.12 -1.90
N LYS A 45 11.36 5.77 -1.21
CA LYS A 45 11.05 6.48 0.02
C LYS A 45 10.02 7.57 -0.22
N THR A 46 10.16 8.34 -1.30
CA THR A 46 9.26 9.44 -1.65
C THR A 46 7.82 8.95 -1.87
N HIS A 47 7.61 7.92 -2.69
CA HIS A 47 6.25 7.46 -2.93
C HIS A 47 5.63 6.73 -1.73
N PHE A 48 6.41 6.02 -0.92
CA PHE A 48 5.91 5.44 0.34
C PHE A 48 5.57 6.49 1.39
N ASP A 49 6.38 7.55 1.52
CA ASP A 49 6.08 8.67 2.42
C ASP A 49 4.78 9.36 2.00
N PHE A 50 4.54 9.51 0.70
CA PHE A 50 3.27 10.03 0.17
C PHE A 50 2.08 9.14 0.50
N VAL A 51 2.16 7.84 0.19
CA VAL A 51 1.09 6.86 0.47
C VAL A 51 0.78 6.80 1.97
N ARG A 52 1.81 6.76 2.82
CA ARG A 52 1.62 6.78 4.28
C ARG A 52 0.85 8.03 4.70
N CYS A 53 1.30 9.21 4.25
CA CYS A 53 0.63 10.46 4.60
C CYS A 53 -0.84 10.48 4.15
N THR A 54 -1.15 10.02 2.93
CA THR A 54 -2.52 10.04 2.41
C THR A 54 -3.43 9.04 3.12
N GLU A 55 -2.92 7.85 3.44
CA GLU A 55 -3.68 6.81 4.17
C GLU A 55 -3.88 7.17 5.65
N GLU A 56 -2.90 7.78 6.33
CA GLU A 56 -3.06 8.28 7.71
C GLU A 56 -4.13 9.38 7.78
N GLN A 57 -4.16 10.27 6.78
CA GLN A 57 -5.18 11.31 6.68
C GLN A 57 -6.57 10.77 6.33
N ARG A 58 -6.71 9.52 5.87
CA ARG A 58 -8.02 8.88 5.65
C ARG A 58 -8.84 8.86 6.94
N LEU A 59 -8.18 8.70 8.08
CA LEU A 59 -8.78 8.64 9.42
C LEU A 59 -9.21 10.02 9.95
N ASN A 60 -8.69 11.10 9.36
CA ASN A 60 -9.02 12.46 9.75
C ASN A 60 -10.26 12.94 8.98
N VAL A 61 -11.39 13.02 9.69
CA VAL A 61 -12.72 13.38 9.19
C VAL A 61 -12.82 14.86 8.78
N SER A 62 -11.86 15.71 9.16
CA SER A 62 -11.95 17.17 8.99
C SER A 62 -11.47 17.73 7.64
N VAL A 63 -10.91 16.92 6.75
CA VAL A 63 -10.44 17.40 5.43
C VAL A 63 -11.53 17.18 4.39
N ASN A 64 -12.14 18.30 3.96
CA ASN A 64 -13.38 18.34 3.19
C ASN A 64 -13.30 17.82 1.73
N SER A 65 -12.15 17.31 1.26
CA SER A 65 -12.08 16.51 0.04
C SER A 65 -10.82 15.63 0.01
N LYS A 66 -10.84 14.51 -0.72
CA LYS A 66 -9.63 13.70 -0.97
C LYS A 66 -8.52 14.48 -1.64
N GLU A 67 -8.90 15.43 -2.49
CA GLU A 67 -7.97 16.29 -3.19
C GLU A 67 -7.18 17.15 -2.21
N ALA A 68 -7.85 17.70 -1.20
CA ALA A 68 -7.20 18.43 -0.14
C ALA A 68 -6.24 17.54 0.68
N LYS A 69 -6.57 16.24 0.88
CA LYS A 69 -5.69 15.29 1.60
C LYS A 69 -4.36 15.07 0.86
N TRP A 70 -4.42 14.68 -0.41
CA TRP A 70 -3.19 14.39 -1.16
C TRP A 70 -2.41 15.66 -1.52
N ARG A 71 -3.07 16.81 -1.70
CA ARG A 71 -2.40 18.11 -1.85
C ARG A 71 -1.63 18.50 -0.58
N ASN A 72 -2.26 18.39 0.59
CA ASN A 72 -1.59 18.61 1.88
C ASN A 72 -0.37 17.70 2.05
N CYS A 73 -0.49 16.41 1.71
CA CYS A 73 0.66 15.49 1.69
C CYS A 73 1.74 15.89 0.68
N SER A 74 1.34 16.38 -0.50
CA SER A 74 2.30 16.87 -1.50
C SER A 74 3.09 18.04 -0.94
N ASP A 75 2.41 18.99 -0.30
CA ASP A 75 3.04 20.18 0.27
C ASP A 75 4.00 19.81 1.40
N GLN A 76 3.60 18.93 2.33
CA GLN A 76 4.45 18.45 3.43
C GLN A 76 5.72 17.74 2.94
N LEU A 77 5.63 17.04 1.80
CA LEU A 77 6.73 16.29 1.22
C LEU A 77 7.50 17.08 0.14
N GLY A 78 7.12 18.32 -0.14
CA GLY A 78 7.74 19.14 -1.19
C GLY A 78 7.50 18.60 -2.62
N LEU A 79 6.44 17.83 -2.83
CA LEU A 79 6.06 17.29 -4.13
C LEU A 79 5.24 18.30 -4.93
N ARG A 80 5.44 18.29 -6.24
CA ARG A 80 4.72 19.15 -7.18
C ARG A 80 3.29 18.68 -7.38
N ALA A 81 2.38 19.23 -6.60
CA ALA A 81 0.95 18.92 -6.68
C ALA A 81 0.35 19.20 -8.08
N ASP A 82 0.89 20.17 -8.81
CA ASP A 82 0.49 20.47 -10.18
C ASP A 82 0.85 19.34 -11.17
N MET A 83 1.99 18.67 -10.97
CA MET A 83 2.40 17.50 -11.76
C MET A 83 1.51 16.29 -11.47
N ILE A 84 1.15 16.06 -10.20
CA ILE A 84 0.21 15.01 -9.80
C ILE A 84 -1.17 15.26 -10.43
N ASN A 85 -1.67 16.49 -10.32
CA ASN A 85 -2.93 16.90 -10.96
C ASN A 85 -2.91 16.67 -12.46
N LYS A 86 -1.82 17.06 -13.14
CA LYS A 86 -1.67 16.86 -14.58
C LYS A 86 -1.66 15.38 -14.95
N CYS A 87 -0.94 14.54 -14.18
CA CYS A 87 -0.95 13.11 -14.40
C CYS A 87 -2.35 12.50 -14.22
N TYR A 88 -3.09 12.95 -13.21
CA TYR A 88 -4.45 12.51 -12.95
C TYR A 88 -5.41 12.95 -14.07
N SER A 89 -5.41 14.23 -14.42
CA SER A 89 -6.35 14.82 -15.39
C SER A 89 -6.12 14.32 -16.83
N THR A 90 -4.89 13.96 -17.17
CA THR A 90 -4.55 13.37 -18.48
C THR A 90 -4.83 11.87 -18.54
N GLY A 91 -5.25 11.24 -17.44
CA GLY A 91 -5.46 9.79 -17.37
C GLY A 91 -4.16 8.97 -17.38
N LEU A 92 -3.01 9.61 -17.20
CA LEU A 92 -1.71 8.93 -17.21
C LEU A 92 -1.59 7.93 -16.05
N GLY A 93 -2.14 8.25 -14.88
CA GLY A 93 -2.18 7.32 -13.74
C GLY A 93 -2.93 6.03 -14.06
N ILE A 94 -4.01 6.10 -14.85
CA ILE A 94 -4.76 4.93 -15.33
C ILE A 94 -3.89 4.12 -16.29
N LYS A 95 -3.26 4.78 -17.26
CA LYS A 95 -2.42 4.13 -18.26
C LYS A 95 -1.25 3.38 -17.62
N VAL A 96 -0.63 3.97 -16.60
CA VAL A 96 0.48 3.35 -15.86
C VAL A 96 -0.02 2.22 -14.97
N GLY A 97 -1.03 2.48 -14.12
CA GLY A 97 -1.57 1.53 -13.15
C GLY A 97 -2.29 0.33 -13.77
N SER A 98 -2.75 0.45 -15.03
CA SER A 98 -3.34 -0.64 -15.81
C SER A 98 -2.44 -1.11 -16.96
N SER A 99 -1.15 -0.78 -16.94
CA SER A 99 -0.21 -1.23 -17.96
C SER A 99 -0.06 -2.76 -18.00
N ALA A 100 0.30 -3.31 -19.15
CA ALA A 100 0.51 -4.75 -19.32
C ALA A 100 1.54 -5.31 -18.32
N THR A 101 2.58 -4.55 -18.00
CA THR A 101 3.60 -4.90 -17.00
C THR A 101 2.98 -5.08 -15.62
N ILE A 102 2.24 -4.08 -15.12
CA ILE A 102 1.58 -4.16 -13.82
C ILE A 102 0.59 -5.33 -13.77
N ARG A 103 -0.20 -5.51 -14.84
CA ARG A 103 -1.12 -6.66 -14.93
C ARG A 103 -0.39 -7.99 -14.89
N ASN A 104 0.73 -8.11 -15.58
CA ASN A 104 1.51 -9.34 -15.63
C ASN A 104 2.13 -9.68 -14.27
N GLU A 105 2.57 -8.67 -13.54
CA GLU A 105 3.14 -8.83 -12.20
C GLU A 105 2.10 -9.24 -11.15
N THR A 106 0.85 -8.82 -11.28
CA THR A 106 -0.22 -9.20 -10.34
C THR A 106 -0.90 -10.51 -10.71
N VAL A 107 -1.20 -10.74 -12.00
CA VAL A 107 -1.90 -11.95 -12.46
C VAL A 107 -1.04 -13.20 -12.35
N ASN A 108 0.28 -13.08 -12.50
CA ASN A 108 1.20 -14.23 -12.41
C ASN A 108 1.76 -14.46 -11.00
N LEU A 109 1.19 -13.80 -9.98
CA LEU A 109 1.53 -14.15 -8.61
C LEU A 109 1.22 -15.62 -8.35
N ASN A 110 2.13 -16.30 -7.67
CA ASN A 110 1.99 -17.69 -7.28
C ASN A 110 2.24 -17.83 -5.76
N PRO A 111 1.21 -18.14 -4.96
CA PRO A 111 -0.18 -18.33 -5.38
C PRO A 111 -0.81 -17.02 -5.90
N PRO A 112 -1.88 -17.11 -6.73
CA PRO A 112 -2.67 -15.95 -7.11
C PRO A 112 -3.12 -15.19 -5.87
N HIS A 113 -3.13 -13.86 -5.92
CA HIS A 113 -3.58 -13.06 -4.79
C HIS A 113 -5.09 -13.25 -4.56
N GLU A 114 -5.49 -13.43 -3.31
CA GLU A 114 -6.91 -13.69 -2.95
C GLU A 114 -7.61 -12.43 -2.40
N TYR A 115 -6.83 -11.50 -1.85
CA TYR A 115 -7.28 -10.25 -1.24
C TYR A 115 -6.17 -9.20 -1.31
N VAL A 116 -6.47 -8.00 -0.81
CA VAL A 116 -5.50 -6.92 -0.63
C VAL A 116 -5.48 -6.46 0.84
N PRO A 117 -4.32 -6.06 1.39
CA PRO A 117 -2.99 -6.08 0.75
C PRO A 117 -2.48 -7.50 0.51
N TRP A 118 -1.65 -7.68 -0.54
CA TRP A 118 -0.97 -8.94 -0.83
C TRP A 118 0.55 -8.70 -0.81
N VAL A 119 1.23 -9.26 0.20
CA VAL A 119 2.65 -9.03 0.45
C VAL A 119 3.46 -10.26 0.07
N VAL A 120 4.52 -10.03 -0.71
CA VAL A 120 5.45 -11.07 -1.17
C VAL A 120 6.87 -10.66 -0.78
N VAL A 121 7.57 -11.55 -0.08
CA VAL A 121 8.98 -11.41 0.29
C VAL A 121 9.75 -12.51 -0.43
N ASN A 122 10.65 -12.17 -1.36
CA ASN A 122 11.44 -13.14 -2.15
C ASN A 122 10.62 -14.30 -2.73
N ASN A 123 9.52 -13.98 -3.42
CA ASN A 123 8.56 -14.95 -4.01
C ASN A 123 7.77 -15.78 -2.99
N HIS A 124 7.89 -15.49 -1.68
CA HIS A 124 7.06 -16.08 -0.64
C HIS A 124 5.89 -15.14 -0.31
N ALA A 125 4.66 -15.58 -0.61
CA ALA A 125 3.45 -14.85 -0.25
C ALA A 125 3.13 -15.06 1.23
N LEU A 126 3.05 -13.97 1.99
CA LEU A 126 2.85 -14.01 3.45
C LEU A 126 1.41 -14.33 3.87
N LYS A 127 0.45 -14.09 2.97
CA LYS A 127 -0.99 -14.26 3.24
C LYS A 127 -1.40 -13.49 4.51
N ASP A 128 -2.04 -14.16 5.48
CA ASP A 128 -2.58 -13.55 6.69
C ASP A 128 -1.47 -13.05 7.63
N ASP A 129 -0.23 -13.49 7.42
CA ASP A 129 0.93 -13.11 8.22
C ASP A 129 1.67 -11.87 7.67
N PHE A 130 1.01 -11.11 6.78
CA PHE A 130 1.61 -9.95 6.11
C PHE A 130 2.07 -8.85 7.07
N GLU A 131 1.49 -8.75 8.27
CA GLU A 131 1.90 -7.77 9.29
C GLU A 131 3.28 -8.08 9.87
N ASN A 132 3.68 -9.36 9.88
CA ASN A 132 4.98 -9.82 10.38
C ASN A 132 6.08 -9.78 9.30
N PHE A 133 5.89 -9.04 8.20
CA PHE A 133 6.82 -9.02 7.06
C PHE A 133 8.27 -8.69 7.42
N VAL A 134 8.52 -7.97 8.52
CA VAL A 134 9.88 -7.65 8.99
C VAL A 134 10.65 -8.93 9.36
N GLU A 135 9.97 -9.93 9.92
CA GLU A 135 10.55 -11.24 10.27
C GLU A 135 11.01 -11.96 9.00
N TYR A 136 10.11 -12.08 8.03
CA TYR A 136 10.41 -12.68 6.73
C TYR A 136 11.54 -11.97 5.99
N VAL A 137 11.60 -10.64 6.04
CA VAL A 137 12.70 -9.86 5.47
C VAL A 137 14.02 -10.19 6.16
N CYS A 138 14.01 -10.27 7.48
CA CYS A 138 15.20 -10.53 8.28
C CYS A 138 15.70 -11.98 8.16
N ASP A 139 14.80 -12.93 7.96
CA ASP A 139 15.13 -14.33 7.68
C ASP A 139 15.66 -14.54 6.26
N ALA A 140 15.09 -13.82 5.29
CA ALA A 140 15.56 -13.83 3.92
C ALA A 140 16.92 -13.14 3.72
N TYR A 141 17.33 -12.26 4.65
CA TYR A 141 18.59 -11.53 4.55
C TYR A 141 19.79 -12.39 4.94
N GLN A 142 20.69 -12.60 3.97
CA GLN A 142 21.87 -13.45 4.11
C GLN A 142 23.16 -12.69 4.49
N GLY A 143 23.11 -11.35 4.55
CA GLY A 143 24.29 -10.55 4.87
C GLY A 143 24.64 -10.50 6.36
N ASP A 144 25.91 -10.22 6.66
CA ASP A 144 26.46 -10.08 8.02
C ASP A 144 27.24 -8.75 8.13
N PRO A 145 26.98 -7.89 9.14
CA PRO A 145 25.99 -8.02 10.21
C PRO A 145 24.53 -7.87 9.72
N LYS A 146 23.62 -8.61 10.37
CA LYS A 146 22.18 -8.33 10.26
C LYS A 146 21.89 -6.92 10.83
N PRO A 147 21.03 -6.12 10.17
CA PRO A 147 20.65 -4.80 10.68
C PRO A 147 20.00 -4.86 12.06
N GLU A 148 20.09 -3.78 12.83
CA GLU A 148 19.46 -3.67 14.16
C GLU A 148 17.96 -3.99 14.15
N ALA A 149 17.24 -3.61 13.09
CA ALA A 149 15.82 -3.92 12.94
C ALA A 149 15.49 -5.43 13.00
N CYS A 150 16.46 -6.30 12.67
CA CYS A 150 16.32 -7.75 12.73
C CYS A 150 16.64 -8.34 14.12
N LYS A 151 17.21 -7.54 15.03
CA LYS A 151 17.58 -8.02 16.37
C LYS A 151 16.40 -7.93 17.35
N THR A 152 15.53 -6.93 17.18
CA THR A 152 14.41 -6.62 18.08
C THR A 152 13.28 -7.66 18.06
N GLN A 153 13.17 -8.49 17.02
CA GLN A 153 12.06 -9.45 16.90
C GLN A 153 12.23 -10.72 17.74
N SER A 154 13.44 -10.98 18.23
CA SER A 154 13.71 -12.10 19.15
C SER A 154 13.08 -11.91 20.55
N SER A 155 12.60 -10.71 20.89
CA SER A 155 12.00 -10.40 22.20
C SER A 155 10.46 -10.32 22.23
N GLU A 156 9.77 -10.33 21.08
CA GLU A 156 8.30 -10.18 21.04
C GLU A 156 7.55 -11.54 21.13
N SER A 157 8.22 -12.66 20.84
CA SER A 157 7.67 -14.03 20.99
C SER A 157 7.39 -14.46 22.44
N ALA A 158 7.58 -13.57 23.42
CA ALA A 158 7.30 -13.82 24.84
C ALA A 158 5.95 -13.23 25.32
N ARG A 159 5.16 -12.55 24.48
CA ARG A 159 3.83 -12.07 24.88
C ARG A 159 2.77 -13.18 24.78
N PRO A 160 2.01 -13.46 25.86
CA PRO A 160 0.94 -14.45 25.83
C PRO A 160 -0.20 -14.04 24.88
N PRO A 161 -0.95 -15.01 24.32
CA PRO A 161 -1.93 -14.80 23.23
C PRO A 161 -3.08 -13.81 23.51
N ASP A 162 -3.30 -13.42 24.78
CA ASP A 162 -4.48 -12.66 25.20
C ASP A 162 -4.42 -11.16 24.86
N GLU A 163 -3.30 -10.64 24.35
CA GLU A 163 -3.16 -9.20 24.03
C GLU A 163 -3.35 -8.87 22.52
N ILE A 164 -3.42 -9.87 21.64
CA ILE A 164 -3.52 -9.67 20.17
C ILE A 164 -4.93 -9.24 19.73
N THR A 165 -5.97 -9.58 20.50
CA THR A 165 -7.37 -9.31 20.12
C THR A 165 -7.82 -7.86 20.31
N LYS A 166 -7.01 -6.98 20.91
CA LYS A 166 -7.40 -5.58 21.19
C LYS A 166 -7.00 -4.57 20.11
N ASN A 167 -6.15 -4.94 19.16
CA ASN A 167 -5.64 -4.01 18.14
C ASN A 167 -6.08 -4.33 16.70
N ILE A 168 -7.04 -5.23 16.53
CA ILE A 168 -7.67 -5.47 15.22
C ILE A 168 -8.46 -4.21 14.86
N ARG A 169 -7.86 -3.33 14.05
CA ARG A 169 -8.64 -2.33 13.30
C ARG A 169 -9.40 -3.10 12.23
N PRO A 170 -10.75 -3.11 12.24
CA PRO A 170 -11.48 -3.83 11.23
C PRO A 170 -11.25 -3.16 9.87
N GLY A 171 -10.51 -3.83 9.01
CA GLY A 171 -10.64 -3.63 7.57
C GLY A 171 -12.10 -3.88 7.19
N CYS A 172 -12.65 -3.05 6.31
CA CYS A 172 -14.07 -3.14 5.95
C CYS A 172 -14.36 -4.50 5.30
N TYR A 173 -15.07 -5.38 6.01
CA TYR A 173 -15.57 -6.63 5.45
C TYR A 173 -16.88 -6.38 4.68
N ALA A 174 -17.03 -7.04 3.54
CA ALA A 174 -18.21 -6.95 2.68
C ALA A 174 -19.51 -7.47 3.34
N SER A 175 -19.43 -8.15 4.48
CA SER A 175 -20.57 -8.70 5.21
C SER A 175 -21.42 -7.66 5.96
N GLU A 176 -20.97 -6.40 6.08
CA GLU A 176 -21.72 -5.35 6.78
C GLU A 176 -22.77 -4.63 5.92
N PHE A 177 -22.87 -4.95 4.62
CA PHE A 177 -23.84 -4.31 3.70
C PHE A 177 -25.24 -4.94 3.67
N SER A 178 -25.55 -5.93 4.51
CA SER A 178 -26.86 -6.61 4.49
C SER A 178 -27.85 -6.17 5.59
N ARG A 179 -27.61 -5.06 6.28
CA ARG A 179 -28.61 -4.45 7.16
C ARG A 179 -28.56 -2.93 7.03
N THR A 180 -29.40 -2.34 6.17
CA THR A 180 -30.63 -1.58 6.50
C THR A 180 -31.17 -0.98 5.21
#